data_AF-A0A0G1D5X5-F1
#
_entry.id   AF-A0A0G1D5X5-F1
#
_cell.length_a   1.000
_cell.length_b   1.000
_cell.length_c   1.000
_cell.angle_alpha   90.00
_cell.angle_beta   90.00
_cell.angle_gamma   90.00
#
_symmetry.space_group_name_H-M   'P 1'
#
loop_
_entity.id
_entity.type
_entity.pdbx_description
1 polymer ?
#
loop_
_entity_poly.entity_id
_entity_poly.type
_entity_poly.pdbx_seq_one_letter_code
_entity_poly.pdbx_strand_id
1 'polypeptide(L)'
;MINQKLIDYTKNKVRRFFAKFSAPAHGWPHVEMVFNYAQKIVGQEKKDGKILELAALLHDIGRVTELKNNPRGLHHPELSFWLAEEWFNKDKQFFVLNEREKKEILYAIRNHWDDRANDYKTAIWLRDADKLDMYGEHGEKRAEEFYQDDWSGLVFGVVANLNRADRIVTHKAKEILQEKRMLLGQTKLLQKHLPAKKKVLCAISGGVDSAVAAGLLIKAGFEVTGAFIKCFSEAVGAKSCWIDERRDAMRVAAKLGIKLLTFDFEKQYQKDVVNYLFKEYQAGRTPNPDVMCNKYVKIPLLLKEAQKMGFDWIATGHYARVKKVEGKALLYEAGDKNKDQSYFLHQLGQKELKHLIFPLSSLNKDEVRVFASEWGLSVAKKEESMGICFVGEVSMKKFLEKKIKPRFGKVVMSTGEVIGEHDGLAFYTIGQRHGFSALRGSRSGESRALYVVDKDLKKNRLIVGFEDDKLLFKKEIVFKKIHWISGATPKFPLDCLARLRHRQPLQICRIIFSQGKYFVKFKEVQRAITPGQFIVFYKNGECLGGGEIK
;
A
#
# COMPACT_ATOMS: atom_id res chain seq x y z
N MET A 1 32.38 -17.34 -26.79
CA MET A 1 31.73 -16.58 -25.70
C MET A 1 30.39 -16.13 -26.18
N ILE A 2 29.34 -16.55 -25.48
CA ILE A 2 27.98 -16.11 -25.79
C ILE A 2 27.91 -14.58 -25.63
N ASN A 3 27.30 -13.90 -26.61
CA ASN A 3 27.15 -12.45 -26.64
C ASN A 3 25.70 -12.07 -26.95
N GLN A 4 25.35 -10.79 -26.79
CA GLN A 4 23.98 -10.32 -27.02
C GLN A 4 23.48 -10.58 -28.45
N LYS A 5 24.38 -10.51 -29.46
CA LYS A 5 24.01 -10.80 -30.86
C LYS A 5 23.51 -12.24 -31.03
N LEU A 6 24.14 -13.20 -30.34
CA LEU A 6 23.69 -14.59 -30.34
C LEU A 6 22.33 -14.74 -29.64
N ILE A 7 22.14 -14.09 -28.49
CA ILE A 7 20.83 -14.09 -27.79
C ILE A 7 19.73 -13.54 -28.70
N ASP A 8 19.95 -12.38 -29.33
CA ASP A 8 18.97 -11.73 -30.21
C ASP A 8 18.68 -12.58 -31.46
N TYR A 9 19.71 -13.22 -32.02
CA TYR A 9 19.56 -14.17 -33.12
C TYR A 9 18.68 -15.35 -32.71
N THR A 10 19.00 -16.02 -31.60
CA THR A 10 18.23 -17.16 -31.08
C THR A 10 16.80 -16.75 -30.77
N LYS A 11 16.60 -15.58 -30.13
CA LYS A 11 15.29 -15.02 -29.81
C LYS A 11 14.43 -14.87 -31.06
N ASN A 12 14.97 -14.25 -32.11
CA ASN A 12 14.27 -14.07 -33.38
C ASN A 12 14.00 -15.40 -34.10
N LYS A 13 14.96 -16.33 -34.06
CA LYS A 13 14.82 -17.65 -34.67
C LYS A 13 13.70 -18.45 -34.01
N VAL A 14 13.66 -18.51 -32.68
CA VAL A 14 12.62 -19.20 -31.91
C VAL A 14 11.25 -18.55 -32.13
N ARG A 15 11.17 -17.22 -32.12
CA ARG A 15 9.92 -16.50 -32.43
C ARG A 15 9.37 -16.88 -33.81
N ARG A 16 10.22 -16.93 -34.83
CA ARG A 16 9.83 -17.37 -36.19
C ARG A 16 9.46 -18.84 -36.24
N PHE A 17 10.13 -19.69 -35.47
CA PHE A 17 9.81 -21.11 -35.36
C PHE A 17 8.37 -21.30 -34.84
N PHE A 18 8.02 -20.70 -33.70
CA PHE A 18 6.66 -20.78 -33.15
C PHE A 18 5.60 -20.04 -33.99
N ALA A 19 5.99 -19.04 -34.79
CA ALA A 19 5.08 -18.42 -35.75
C ALA A 19 4.66 -19.37 -36.88
N LYS A 20 5.57 -20.25 -37.32
CA LYS A 20 5.28 -21.29 -38.33
C LYS A 20 4.62 -22.52 -37.72
N PHE A 21 4.96 -22.81 -36.47
CA PHE A 21 4.55 -24.01 -35.78
C PHE A 21 3.82 -23.65 -34.49
N SER A 22 2.49 -23.61 -34.56
CA SER A 22 1.67 -23.42 -33.36
C SER A 22 1.84 -24.59 -32.39
N ALA A 23 2.27 -24.29 -31.17
CA ALA A 23 1.96 -25.06 -29.98
C ALA A 23 0.87 -24.29 -29.21
N PRO A 24 0.00 -24.94 -28.42
CA PRO A 24 -1.01 -24.29 -27.56
C PRO A 24 -0.35 -23.38 -26.49
N ALA A 25 -0.78 -23.47 -25.23
CA ALA A 25 -0.18 -22.95 -24.00
C ALA A 25 1.38 -22.88 -23.87
N HIS A 26 2.14 -23.41 -24.83
CA HIS A 26 3.59 -23.57 -24.88
C HIS A 26 4.23 -22.94 -26.15
N GLY A 27 3.62 -21.88 -26.69
CA GLY A 27 4.16 -21.10 -27.81
C GLY A 27 5.18 -20.02 -27.40
N TRP A 28 5.47 -19.10 -28.33
CA TRP A 28 6.37 -17.96 -28.10
C TRP A 28 6.13 -17.19 -26.78
N PRO A 29 4.87 -16.89 -26.36
CA PRO A 29 4.62 -16.16 -25.12
C PRO A 29 5.17 -16.86 -23.88
N HIS A 30 5.08 -18.20 -23.81
CA HIS A 30 5.62 -18.99 -22.71
C HIS A 30 7.15 -18.91 -22.67
N VAL A 31 7.80 -19.15 -23.81
CA VAL A 31 9.26 -19.07 -23.92
C VAL A 31 9.79 -17.69 -23.55
N GLU A 32 9.11 -16.63 -23.98
CA GLU A 32 9.49 -15.25 -23.63
C GLU A 32 9.34 -14.98 -22.12
N MET A 33 8.31 -15.53 -21.47
CA MET A 33 8.13 -15.41 -20.03
C MET A 33 9.20 -16.16 -19.22
N VAL A 34 9.51 -17.41 -19.60
CA VAL A 34 10.59 -18.20 -18.95
C VAL A 34 11.93 -17.51 -19.13
N PHE A 35 12.22 -16.97 -20.32
CA PHE A 35 13.41 -16.15 -20.57
C PHE A 35 13.50 -14.95 -19.62
N ASN A 36 12.40 -14.20 -19.43
CA ASN A 36 12.38 -13.06 -18.52
C ASN A 36 12.60 -13.47 -17.05
N TYR A 37 12.05 -14.61 -16.61
CA TYR A 37 12.29 -15.13 -15.26
C TYR A 37 13.74 -15.58 -15.06
N ALA A 38 14.32 -16.26 -16.07
CA ALA A 38 15.72 -16.63 -16.08
C ALA A 38 16.64 -15.40 -15.88
N GLN A 39 16.39 -14.31 -16.60
CA GLN A 39 17.15 -13.06 -16.42
C GLN A 39 17.01 -12.48 -15.01
N LYS A 40 15.80 -12.49 -14.44
CA LYS A 40 15.56 -12.02 -13.06
C LYS A 40 16.30 -12.87 -12.01
N ILE A 41 16.33 -14.19 -12.19
CA ILE A 41 17.00 -15.12 -11.26
C ILE A 41 18.52 -14.91 -11.29
N VAL A 42 19.14 -14.73 -12.46
CA VAL A 42 20.60 -14.60 -12.57
C VAL A 42 21.11 -13.19 -12.22
N GLY A 43 20.30 -12.14 -12.43
CA GLY A 43 20.71 -10.75 -12.19
C GLY A 43 21.25 -10.45 -10.78
N GLN A 44 20.96 -11.29 -9.78
CA GLN A 44 21.48 -11.15 -8.41
C GLN A 44 22.74 -11.99 -8.11
N GLU A 45 23.09 -12.97 -8.95
CA GLU A 45 24.22 -13.89 -8.72
C GLU A 45 25.58 -13.33 -9.18
N LYS A 46 25.64 -12.09 -9.71
CA LYS A 46 26.85 -11.44 -10.26
C LYS A 46 27.62 -12.32 -11.28
N LYS A 47 26.93 -13.22 -11.98
CA LYS A 47 27.51 -14.14 -12.99
C LYS A 47 26.95 -13.85 -14.38
N ASP A 48 27.72 -14.18 -15.43
CA ASP A 48 27.25 -14.11 -16.82
C ASP A 48 26.12 -15.15 -17.01
N GLY A 49 24.90 -14.67 -17.24
CA GLY A 49 23.68 -15.47 -17.34
C GLY A 49 23.35 -15.97 -18.74
N LYS A 50 24.20 -15.70 -19.72
CA LYS A 50 23.86 -15.96 -21.14
C LYS A 50 23.66 -17.43 -21.49
N ILE A 51 24.31 -18.36 -20.78
CA ILE A 51 24.06 -19.80 -20.93
C ILE A 51 22.60 -20.10 -20.56
N LEU A 52 22.12 -19.55 -19.43
CA LEU A 52 20.74 -19.70 -19.01
C LEU A 52 19.78 -19.03 -19.99
N GLU A 53 20.09 -17.83 -20.47
CA GLU A 53 19.27 -17.11 -21.45
C GLU A 53 19.10 -17.92 -22.75
N LEU A 54 20.17 -18.51 -23.28
CA LEU A 54 20.09 -19.42 -24.43
C LEU A 54 19.27 -20.67 -24.11
N ALA A 55 19.53 -21.30 -22.96
CA ALA A 55 18.79 -22.49 -22.56
C ALA A 55 17.28 -22.18 -22.42
N ALA A 56 16.92 -21.04 -21.83
CA ALA A 56 15.54 -20.59 -21.69
C ALA A 56 14.85 -20.32 -23.03
N LEU A 57 15.54 -19.76 -24.02
CA LEU A 57 14.97 -19.58 -25.37
C LEU A 57 14.72 -20.92 -26.09
N LEU A 58 15.51 -21.95 -25.78
CA LEU A 58 15.50 -23.23 -26.49
C LEU A 58 14.74 -24.34 -25.75
N HIS A 59 14.38 -24.16 -24.48
CA HIS A 59 13.92 -25.26 -23.61
C HIS A 59 12.65 -25.98 -24.11
N ASP A 60 11.74 -25.29 -24.78
CA ASP A 60 10.43 -25.83 -25.17
C ASP A 60 10.22 -25.92 -26.70
N ILE A 61 11.28 -25.75 -27.51
CA ILE A 61 11.18 -25.83 -28.99
C ILE A 61 10.76 -27.22 -29.48
N GLY A 62 11.01 -28.27 -28.69
CA GLY A 62 10.57 -29.64 -28.94
C GLY A 62 9.08 -29.88 -28.73
N ARG A 63 8.34 -28.93 -28.13
CA ARG A 63 6.91 -29.10 -27.83
C ARG A 63 6.06 -29.27 -29.09
N VAL A 64 6.39 -28.53 -30.15
CA VAL A 64 5.69 -28.67 -31.44
C VAL A 64 5.83 -30.10 -31.96
N THR A 65 7.04 -30.66 -31.90
CA THR A 65 7.34 -32.01 -32.33
C THR A 65 6.61 -33.03 -31.46
N GLU A 66 6.61 -32.84 -30.13
CA GLU A 66 5.84 -33.67 -29.19
C GLU A 66 4.36 -33.76 -29.56
N LEU A 67 3.74 -32.63 -29.94
CA LEU A 67 2.31 -32.54 -30.23
C LEU A 67 1.91 -32.96 -31.65
N LYS A 68 2.74 -32.67 -32.66
CA LYS A 68 2.37 -32.83 -34.09
C LYS A 68 3.00 -34.06 -34.75
N ASN A 69 4.18 -34.47 -34.32
CA ASN A 69 4.93 -35.56 -34.94
C ASN A 69 6.05 -36.06 -34.02
N ASN A 70 5.74 -37.05 -33.17
CA ASN A 70 6.67 -37.61 -32.20
C ASN A 70 7.07 -39.06 -32.56
N PRO A 71 7.86 -39.26 -33.63
CA PRO A 71 8.20 -40.61 -34.12
C PRO A 71 9.09 -41.39 -33.15
N ARG A 72 9.68 -40.71 -32.15
CA ARG A 72 10.59 -41.32 -31.16
C ARG A 72 9.92 -41.59 -29.81
N GLY A 73 8.66 -41.16 -29.61
CA GLY A 73 7.97 -41.26 -28.32
C GLY A 73 8.66 -40.50 -27.18
N LEU A 74 9.48 -39.49 -27.49
CA LEU A 74 10.27 -38.74 -26.51
C LEU A 74 9.48 -37.56 -25.96
N HIS A 75 9.78 -37.14 -24.74
CA HIS A 75 9.17 -35.95 -24.16
C HIS A 75 9.82 -34.67 -24.72
N HIS A 76 9.09 -33.55 -24.65
CA HIS A 76 9.57 -32.25 -25.15
C HIS A 76 10.99 -31.85 -24.71
N PRO A 77 11.51 -32.11 -23.49
CA PRO A 77 12.86 -31.68 -23.11
C PRO A 77 13.93 -32.42 -23.92
N GLU A 78 13.68 -33.67 -24.27
CA GLU A 78 14.56 -34.49 -25.09
C GLU A 78 14.48 -34.08 -26.56
N LEU A 79 13.27 -33.78 -27.05
CA LEU A 79 13.09 -33.24 -28.40
C LEU A 79 13.72 -31.85 -28.55
N SER A 80 13.60 -31.00 -27.53
CA SER A 80 14.26 -29.68 -27.47
C SER A 80 15.78 -29.82 -27.45
N PHE A 81 16.32 -30.79 -26.70
CA PHE A 81 17.75 -31.11 -26.71
C PHE A 81 18.23 -31.44 -28.13
N TRP A 82 17.54 -32.34 -28.83
CA TRP A 82 17.91 -32.76 -30.18
C TRP A 82 17.85 -31.60 -31.19
N LEU A 83 16.76 -30.83 -31.16
CA LEU A 83 16.59 -29.67 -32.05
C LEU A 83 17.63 -28.58 -31.77
N ALA A 84 17.93 -28.31 -30.50
CA ALA A 84 18.97 -27.35 -30.13
C ALA A 84 20.34 -27.80 -30.63
N GLU A 85 20.68 -29.08 -30.45
CA GLU A 85 21.93 -29.64 -30.96
C GLU A 85 22.02 -29.55 -32.50
N GLU A 86 20.93 -29.86 -33.21
CA GLU A 86 20.85 -29.71 -34.65
C GLU A 86 21.06 -28.26 -35.08
N TRP A 87 20.45 -27.29 -34.37
CA TRP A 87 20.62 -25.87 -34.66
C TRP A 87 22.05 -25.41 -34.41
N PHE A 88 22.71 -25.88 -33.35
CA PHE A 88 24.12 -25.59 -33.10
C PHE A 88 25.02 -26.11 -34.23
N ASN A 89 24.67 -27.26 -34.81
CA ASN A 89 25.43 -27.86 -35.91
C ASN A 89 25.13 -27.25 -37.28
N LYS A 90 23.90 -26.78 -37.53
CA LYS A 90 23.51 -26.16 -38.81
C LYS A 90 23.92 -24.69 -38.92
N ASP A 91 23.79 -23.93 -37.84
CA ASP A 91 24.05 -22.49 -37.82
C ASP A 91 25.36 -22.15 -37.09
N LYS A 92 26.44 -22.88 -37.42
CA LYS A 92 27.76 -22.73 -36.76
C LYS A 92 28.32 -21.31 -36.81
N GLN A 93 27.95 -20.53 -37.82
CA GLN A 93 28.35 -19.12 -37.95
C GLN A 93 27.74 -18.22 -36.85
N PHE A 94 26.62 -18.62 -36.26
CA PHE A 94 25.95 -17.90 -35.17
C PHE A 94 26.23 -18.55 -33.82
N PHE A 95 26.07 -19.88 -33.70
CA PHE A 95 26.31 -20.63 -32.46
C PHE A 95 27.78 -20.98 -32.26
N VAL A 96 28.61 -19.95 -32.07
CA VAL A 96 30.03 -20.10 -31.71
C VAL A 96 30.16 -20.39 -30.21
N LEU A 97 29.87 -21.64 -29.84
CA LEU A 97 29.87 -22.16 -28.48
C LEU A 97 31.07 -23.10 -28.27
N ASN A 98 31.73 -23.02 -27.12
CA ASN A 98 32.69 -24.05 -26.73
C ASN A 98 31.98 -25.31 -26.21
N GLU A 99 32.70 -26.43 -26.12
CA GLU A 99 32.12 -27.72 -25.69
C GLU A 99 31.46 -27.67 -24.31
N ARG A 100 32.01 -26.87 -23.38
CA ARG A 100 31.42 -26.69 -22.05
C ARG A 100 30.10 -25.91 -22.12
N GLU A 101 30.06 -24.80 -22.84
CA GLU A 101 28.85 -23.99 -23.07
C GLU A 101 27.76 -24.85 -23.71
N LYS A 102 28.12 -25.61 -24.76
CA LYS A 102 27.19 -26.53 -25.45
C LYS A 102 26.64 -27.60 -24.51
N LYS A 103 27.52 -28.29 -23.76
CA LYS A 103 27.12 -29.33 -22.81
C LYS A 103 26.19 -28.79 -21.72
N GLU A 104 26.49 -27.62 -21.17
CA GLU A 104 25.70 -27.01 -20.11
C GLU A 104 24.30 -26.57 -20.60
N ILE A 105 24.22 -25.92 -21.77
CA ILE A 105 22.93 -25.52 -22.37
C ILE A 105 22.06 -26.74 -22.63
N LEU A 106 22.62 -27.75 -23.30
CA LEU A 106 21.89 -28.98 -23.63
C LEU A 106 21.47 -29.75 -22.38
N TYR A 107 22.33 -29.81 -21.36
CA TYR A 107 21.98 -30.42 -20.08
C TYR A 107 20.80 -29.69 -19.42
N ALA A 108 20.84 -28.36 -19.37
CA ALA A 108 19.76 -27.57 -18.78
C ALA A 108 18.44 -27.79 -19.53
N ILE A 109 18.46 -27.75 -20.86
CA ILE A 109 17.28 -28.02 -21.70
C ILE A 109 16.71 -29.41 -21.42
N ARG A 110 17.56 -30.45 -21.34
CA ARG A 110 17.09 -31.82 -21.13
C ARG A 110 16.51 -32.07 -19.73
N ASN A 111 17.05 -31.38 -18.72
CA ASN A 111 16.79 -31.72 -17.32
C ASN A 111 16.05 -30.63 -16.52
N HIS A 112 15.61 -29.54 -17.14
CA HIS A 112 14.88 -28.48 -16.43
C HIS A 112 13.54 -28.93 -15.82
N TRP A 113 13.06 -30.14 -16.10
CA TRP A 113 11.84 -30.69 -15.50
C TRP A 113 12.14 -31.63 -14.31
N ASP A 114 13.36 -32.19 -14.19
CA ASP A 114 13.72 -33.11 -13.11
C ASP A 114 14.15 -32.32 -11.87
N ASP A 115 13.42 -32.52 -10.77
CA ASP A 115 13.68 -31.86 -9.50
C ASP A 115 15.03 -32.23 -8.87
N ARG A 116 15.64 -33.34 -9.31
CA ARG A 116 16.91 -33.86 -8.82
C ARG A 116 18.11 -33.41 -9.65
N ALA A 117 17.90 -32.84 -10.84
CA ALA A 117 18.98 -32.44 -11.72
C ALA A 117 19.81 -31.29 -11.10
N ASN A 118 21.10 -31.53 -10.92
CA ASN A 118 21.99 -30.61 -10.20
C ASN A 118 23.41 -30.49 -10.79
N ASP A 119 23.73 -31.17 -11.90
CA ASP A 119 25.09 -31.13 -12.48
C ASP A 119 25.49 -29.71 -12.89
N TYR A 120 24.51 -28.91 -13.34
CA TYR A 120 24.69 -27.50 -13.65
C TYR A 120 23.62 -26.67 -12.95
N LYS A 121 24.06 -25.59 -12.29
CA LYS A 121 23.17 -24.62 -11.64
C LYS A 121 22.18 -23.99 -12.63
N THR A 122 22.57 -23.91 -13.91
CA THR A 122 21.71 -23.47 -15.02
C THR A 122 20.45 -24.32 -15.18
N ALA A 123 20.51 -25.63 -14.93
CA ALA A 123 19.31 -26.49 -14.98
C ALA A 123 18.33 -26.15 -13.84
N ILE A 124 18.85 -25.89 -12.64
CA ILE A 124 18.04 -25.47 -11.47
C ILE A 124 17.40 -24.11 -11.73
N TRP A 125 18.16 -23.15 -12.26
CA TRP A 125 17.62 -21.82 -12.59
C TRP A 125 16.56 -21.88 -13.69
N LEU A 126 16.77 -22.69 -14.74
CA LEU A 126 15.81 -22.86 -15.82
C LEU A 126 14.52 -23.52 -15.31
N ARG A 127 14.63 -24.57 -14.49
CA ARG A 127 13.51 -25.23 -13.83
C ARG A 127 12.69 -24.25 -12.98
N ASP A 128 13.37 -23.47 -12.15
CA ASP A 128 12.71 -22.50 -11.27
C ASP A 128 12.03 -21.38 -12.09
N ALA A 129 12.65 -20.93 -13.19
CA ALA A 129 12.07 -19.98 -14.13
C ALA A 129 10.80 -20.51 -14.83
N ASP A 130 10.83 -21.77 -15.26
CA ASP A 130 9.69 -22.44 -15.88
C ASP A 130 8.51 -22.60 -14.91
N LYS A 131 8.77 -23.08 -13.69
CA LYS A 131 7.77 -23.20 -12.62
C LYS A 131 7.11 -21.87 -12.25
N LEU A 132 7.86 -20.76 -12.27
CA LEU A 132 7.31 -19.43 -11.99
C LEU A 132 6.24 -19.01 -13.00
N ASP A 133 6.37 -19.43 -14.25
CA ASP A 133 5.38 -19.15 -15.29
C ASP A 133 4.09 -19.95 -15.05
N MET A 134 4.20 -21.21 -14.58
CA MET A 134 3.07 -22.09 -14.25
C MET A 134 2.19 -21.59 -13.10
N TYR A 135 2.74 -20.76 -12.19
CA TYR A 135 2.01 -20.25 -11.03
C TYR A 135 1.26 -18.93 -11.26
N GLY A 136 1.49 -18.26 -12.40
CA GLY A 136 0.91 -16.94 -12.68
C GLY A 136 -0.49 -16.97 -13.29
N GLU A 137 -1.03 -15.78 -13.58
CA GLU A 137 -2.28 -15.59 -14.35
C GLU A 137 -2.26 -16.31 -15.70
N HIS A 138 -1.09 -16.44 -16.33
CA HIS A 138 -0.91 -17.23 -17.55
C HIS A 138 -0.97 -18.74 -17.27
N GLY A 139 -0.52 -19.22 -16.12
CA GLY A 139 -0.69 -20.61 -15.69
C GLY A 139 -2.16 -20.97 -15.43
N GLU A 140 -2.92 -20.07 -14.80
CA GLU A 140 -4.37 -20.23 -14.58
C GLU A 140 -5.13 -20.24 -15.91
N LYS A 141 -4.90 -19.24 -16.79
CA LYS A 141 -5.50 -19.22 -18.14
C LYS A 141 -5.14 -20.45 -18.96
N ARG A 142 -3.90 -20.95 -18.85
CA ARG A 142 -3.48 -22.19 -19.49
C ARG A 142 -4.24 -23.41 -18.96
N ALA A 143 -4.47 -23.49 -17.65
CA ALA A 143 -5.26 -24.58 -17.08
C ALA A 143 -6.73 -24.51 -17.56
N GLU A 144 -7.31 -23.31 -17.63
CA GLU A 144 -8.65 -23.10 -18.17
C GLU A 144 -8.76 -23.46 -19.66
N GLU A 145 -7.79 -23.06 -20.48
CA GLU A 145 -7.73 -23.41 -21.92
C GLU A 145 -7.54 -24.92 -22.16
N PHE A 146 -6.79 -25.60 -21.29
CA PHE A 146 -6.45 -27.01 -21.45
C PHE A 146 -7.54 -27.96 -20.95
N TYR A 147 -8.17 -27.65 -19.82
CA TYR A 147 -9.18 -28.52 -19.19
C TYR A 147 -10.63 -28.13 -19.51
N GLN A 148 -10.88 -26.95 -20.09
CA GLN A 148 -12.21 -26.48 -20.52
C GLN A 148 -13.31 -26.77 -19.48
N ASP A 149 -14.41 -27.42 -19.87
CA ASP A 149 -15.58 -27.76 -19.04
C ASP A 149 -15.34 -28.94 -18.07
N ASP A 150 -14.16 -29.59 -18.08
CA ASP A 150 -13.79 -30.62 -17.10
C ASP A 150 -13.30 -29.98 -15.79
N TRP A 151 -14.26 -29.70 -14.92
CA TRP A 151 -14.02 -29.20 -13.57
C TRP A 151 -13.04 -30.07 -12.75
N SER A 152 -13.01 -31.38 -12.96
CA SER A 152 -12.14 -32.28 -12.21
C SER A 152 -10.69 -32.17 -12.67
N GLY A 153 -10.45 -32.13 -13.98
CA GLY A 153 -9.16 -31.87 -14.60
C GLY A 153 -8.62 -30.48 -14.27
N LEU A 154 -9.48 -29.45 -14.25
CA LEU A 154 -9.11 -28.09 -13.86
C LEU A 154 -8.59 -28.03 -12.42
N VAL A 155 -9.32 -28.63 -11.46
CA VAL A 155 -8.92 -28.68 -10.05
C VAL A 155 -7.60 -29.43 -9.89
N PHE A 156 -7.44 -30.57 -10.57
CA PHE A 156 -6.19 -31.32 -10.55
C PHE A 156 -5.01 -30.50 -11.12
N GLY A 157 -5.22 -29.80 -12.23
CA GLY A 157 -4.23 -28.93 -12.86
C GLY A 157 -3.78 -27.79 -11.94
N VAL A 158 -4.72 -27.14 -11.25
CA VAL A 158 -4.42 -26.09 -10.26
C VAL A 158 -3.59 -26.66 -9.10
N VAL A 159 -3.98 -27.81 -8.54
CA VAL A 159 -3.24 -28.47 -7.45
C VAL A 159 -1.83 -28.88 -7.90
N ALA A 160 -1.69 -29.41 -9.11
CA ALA A 160 -0.39 -29.76 -9.68
C ALA A 160 0.52 -28.54 -9.85
N ASN A 161 -0.03 -27.39 -10.30
CA ASN A 161 0.71 -26.14 -10.41
C ASN A 161 1.15 -25.60 -9.04
N LEU A 162 0.29 -25.70 -8.01
CA LEU A 162 0.64 -25.33 -6.64
C LEU A 162 1.79 -26.18 -6.10
N ASN A 163 1.69 -27.50 -6.24
CA ASN A 163 2.71 -28.45 -5.78
C ASN A 163 4.04 -28.25 -6.50
N ARG A 164 4.03 -27.92 -7.80
CA ARG A 164 5.26 -27.63 -8.57
C ARG A 164 5.94 -26.36 -8.08
N ALA A 165 5.18 -25.32 -7.74
CA ALA A 165 5.73 -24.07 -7.25
C ALA A 165 6.40 -24.20 -5.87
N ASP A 166 5.89 -25.08 -5.00
CA ASP A 166 6.51 -25.35 -3.70
C ASP A 166 7.90 -26.03 -3.81
N ARG A 167 8.24 -26.56 -4.99
CA ARG A 167 9.56 -27.17 -5.30
C ARG A 167 10.58 -26.18 -5.87
N ILE A 168 10.31 -24.88 -5.87
CA ILE A 168 11.29 -23.85 -6.24
C ILE A 168 12.36 -23.77 -5.15
N VAL A 169 13.65 -23.74 -5.52
CA VAL A 169 14.76 -23.81 -4.54
C VAL A 169 15.58 -22.54 -4.47
N THR A 170 15.73 -21.82 -5.58
CA THR A 170 16.54 -20.61 -5.62
C THR A 170 15.86 -19.49 -4.85
N HIS A 171 16.62 -18.76 -4.05
CA HIS A 171 16.10 -17.68 -3.21
C HIS A 171 15.31 -16.66 -4.04
N LYS A 172 15.87 -16.25 -5.18
CA LYS A 172 15.23 -15.27 -6.05
C LYS A 172 13.92 -15.76 -6.65
N ALA A 173 13.83 -17.03 -7.05
CA ALA A 173 12.56 -17.56 -7.54
C ALA A 173 11.52 -17.70 -6.42
N LYS A 174 11.93 -18.03 -5.19
CA LYS A 174 11.01 -18.01 -4.02
C LYS A 174 10.45 -16.61 -3.75
N GLU A 175 11.29 -15.57 -3.82
CA GLU A 175 10.84 -14.17 -3.71
C GLU A 175 9.77 -13.85 -4.77
N ILE A 176 10.06 -14.15 -6.05
CA ILE A 176 9.13 -13.88 -7.16
C ILE A 176 7.82 -14.67 -6.98
N LEU A 177 7.89 -15.91 -6.51
CA LEU A 177 6.71 -16.72 -6.23
C LEU A 177 5.86 -16.09 -5.11
N GLN A 178 6.50 -15.63 -4.03
CA GLN A 178 5.82 -14.96 -2.93
C GLN A 178 5.14 -13.66 -3.41
N GLU A 179 5.83 -12.85 -4.21
CA GLU A 179 5.28 -11.63 -4.84
C GLU A 179 4.03 -11.94 -5.66
N LYS A 180 4.07 -12.99 -6.48
CA LYS A 180 2.91 -13.44 -7.26
C LYS A 180 1.76 -13.91 -6.38
N ARG A 181 2.03 -14.68 -5.32
CA ARG A 181 1.01 -15.11 -4.34
C ARG A 181 0.30 -13.91 -3.72
N MET A 182 1.07 -12.90 -3.33
CA MET A 182 0.54 -11.66 -2.75
C MET A 182 -0.34 -10.91 -3.76
N LEU A 183 0.15 -10.72 -4.99
CA LEU A 183 -0.60 -10.05 -6.04
C LEU A 183 -1.92 -10.78 -6.35
N LEU A 184 -1.87 -12.09 -6.54
CA LEU A 184 -3.05 -12.92 -6.84
C LEU A 184 -4.07 -12.89 -5.69
N GLY A 185 -3.60 -13.00 -4.44
CA GLY A 185 -4.47 -12.89 -3.27
C GLY A 185 -5.18 -11.53 -3.22
N GLN A 186 -4.45 -10.45 -3.53
CA GLN A 186 -4.98 -9.10 -3.51
C GLN A 186 -5.96 -8.84 -4.67
N THR A 187 -5.65 -9.29 -5.88
CA THR A 187 -6.56 -9.12 -7.04
C THR A 187 -7.83 -9.96 -6.87
N LYS A 188 -7.73 -11.20 -6.39
CA LYS A 188 -8.90 -12.05 -6.07
C LYS A 188 -9.77 -11.42 -4.97
N LEU A 189 -9.18 -10.81 -3.94
CA LEU A 189 -9.93 -10.07 -2.93
C LEU A 189 -10.72 -8.90 -3.54
N LEU A 190 -10.09 -8.13 -4.44
CA LEU A 190 -10.75 -7.02 -5.13
C LEU A 190 -11.89 -7.49 -6.04
N GLN A 191 -11.70 -8.59 -6.77
CA GLN A 191 -12.71 -9.18 -7.66
C GLN A 191 -13.87 -9.80 -6.90
N LYS A 192 -13.64 -10.45 -5.76
CA LYS A 192 -14.70 -11.07 -4.93
C LYS A 192 -15.76 -10.05 -4.47
N HIS A 193 -15.38 -8.79 -4.32
CA HIS A 193 -16.25 -7.76 -3.75
C HIS A 193 -17.00 -6.92 -4.81
N LEU A 194 -16.70 -7.10 -6.10
CA LEU A 194 -17.13 -6.18 -7.15
C LEU A 194 -17.39 -6.91 -8.49
N PRO A 195 -18.53 -6.69 -9.17
CA PRO A 195 -18.80 -7.29 -10.49
C PRO A 195 -17.80 -6.86 -11.56
N ALA A 196 -17.59 -7.70 -12.58
CA ALA A 196 -16.69 -7.42 -13.71
C ALA A 196 -17.11 -6.15 -14.49
N LYS A 197 -16.11 -5.41 -15.01
CA LYS A 197 -16.21 -4.17 -15.82
C LYS A 197 -16.79 -2.92 -15.13
N LYS A 198 -16.30 -2.58 -13.93
CA LYS A 198 -16.66 -1.31 -13.28
C LYS A 198 -15.59 -0.23 -13.43
N LYS A 199 -16.05 1.01 -13.59
CA LYS A 199 -15.21 2.21 -13.73
C LYS A 199 -14.81 2.73 -12.35
N VAL A 200 -13.51 2.89 -12.13
CA VAL A 200 -12.96 3.36 -10.85
C VAL A 200 -12.19 4.66 -11.04
N LEU A 201 -12.58 5.70 -10.30
CA LEU A 201 -11.81 6.93 -10.18
C LEU A 201 -10.85 6.81 -8.99
N CYS A 202 -9.57 6.56 -9.26
CA CYS A 202 -8.55 6.34 -8.24
C CYS A 202 -7.80 7.63 -7.90
N ALA A 203 -7.81 8.05 -6.64
CA ALA A 203 -7.04 9.21 -6.18
C ALA A 203 -5.54 8.90 -6.22
N ILE A 204 -4.77 9.65 -7.03
CA ILE A 204 -3.32 9.52 -7.19
C ILE A 204 -2.67 10.83 -6.71
N SER A 205 -2.00 10.78 -5.56
CA SER A 205 -1.36 11.96 -4.95
C SER A 205 0.09 12.17 -5.38
N GLY A 206 0.65 11.29 -6.22
CA GLY A 206 2.09 11.29 -6.53
C GLY A 206 2.96 10.61 -5.46
N GLY A 207 2.33 9.86 -4.54
CA GLY A 207 3.00 8.98 -3.58
C GLY A 207 2.89 7.50 -3.96
N VAL A 208 3.77 6.68 -3.40
CA VAL A 208 3.90 5.24 -3.71
C VAL A 208 2.60 4.46 -3.47
N ASP A 209 1.90 4.73 -2.37
CA ASP A 209 0.69 4.00 -1.97
C ASP A 209 -0.44 4.16 -2.99
N SER A 210 -0.68 5.40 -3.40
CA SER A 210 -1.71 5.71 -4.40
C SER A 210 -1.39 5.16 -5.79
N ALA A 211 -0.10 5.08 -6.13
CA ALA A 211 0.37 4.55 -7.41
C ALA A 211 0.19 3.02 -7.47
N VAL A 212 0.57 2.31 -6.40
CA VAL A 212 0.38 0.86 -6.29
C VAL A 212 -1.11 0.51 -6.20
N ALA A 213 -1.89 1.31 -5.47
CA ALA A 213 -3.34 1.12 -5.40
C ALA A 213 -4.00 1.16 -6.80
N ALA A 214 -3.61 2.11 -7.65
CA ALA A 214 -4.07 2.19 -9.04
C ALA A 214 -3.62 0.97 -9.86
N GLY A 215 -2.35 0.57 -9.75
CA GLY A 215 -1.83 -0.61 -10.45
C GLY A 215 -2.52 -1.92 -10.05
N LEU A 216 -2.82 -2.11 -8.75
CA LEU A 216 -3.57 -3.27 -8.26
C LEU A 216 -4.98 -3.34 -8.86
N LEU A 217 -5.67 -2.20 -8.98
CA LEU A 217 -7.00 -2.15 -9.61
C LEU A 217 -6.93 -2.51 -11.10
N ILE A 218 -5.93 -2.01 -11.83
CA ILE A 218 -5.71 -2.39 -13.24
C ILE A 218 -5.47 -3.91 -13.35
N LYS A 219 -4.58 -4.45 -12.51
CA LYS A 219 -4.29 -5.89 -12.47
C LYS A 219 -5.48 -6.74 -12.05
N ALA A 220 -6.40 -6.20 -11.25
CA ALA A 220 -7.66 -6.86 -10.91
C ALA A 220 -8.73 -6.75 -12.02
N GLY A 221 -8.47 -6.05 -13.13
CA GLY A 221 -9.35 -5.96 -14.29
C GLY A 221 -10.33 -4.77 -14.29
N PHE A 222 -10.11 -3.75 -13.47
CA PHE A 222 -10.95 -2.55 -13.44
C PHE A 222 -10.58 -1.55 -14.54
N GLU A 223 -11.56 -0.78 -15.03
CA GLU A 223 -11.30 0.40 -15.87
C GLU A 223 -10.94 1.58 -14.95
N VAL A 224 -9.63 1.89 -14.86
CA VAL A 224 -9.12 2.88 -13.91
C VAL A 224 -8.85 4.22 -14.60
N THR A 225 -9.40 5.30 -14.04
CA THR A 225 -8.96 6.67 -14.32
C THR A 225 -8.34 7.26 -13.06
N GLY A 226 -7.18 7.89 -13.19
CA GLY A 226 -6.52 8.59 -12.09
C GLY A 226 -7.15 9.96 -11.82
N ALA A 227 -7.16 10.36 -10.55
CA ALA A 227 -7.58 11.68 -10.09
C ALA A 227 -6.50 12.31 -9.21
N PHE A 228 -5.89 13.39 -9.67
CA PHE A 228 -5.06 14.26 -8.85
C PHE A 228 -5.92 15.34 -8.20
N ILE A 229 -5.82 15.50 -6.88
CA ILE A 229 -6.59 16.50 -6.14
C ILE A 229 -5.64 17.61 -5.71
N LYS A 230 -5.89 18.82 -6.21
CA LYS A 230 -5.22 20.04 -5.78
C LYS A 230 -5.97 20.62 -4.57
N CYS A 231 -5.36 20.52 -3.40
CA CYS A 231 -5.96 21.01 -2.14
C CYS A 231 -5.45 22.40 -1.73
N PHE A 232 -4.21 22.77 -2.09
CA PHE A 232 -3.59 24.00 -1.60
C PHE A 232 -2.46 24.46 -2.52
N SER A 233 -2.48 25.73 -2.92
CA SER A 233 -1.51 26.37 -3.82
C SER A 233 -0.48 27.22 -3.09
N GLU A 234 -0.88 27.83 -1.96
CA GLU A 234 -0.03 28.78 -1.24
C GLU A 234 0.96 28.06 -0.32
N ALA A 235 2.18 27.79 -0.78
CA ALA A 235 3.19 27.29 0.14
C ALA A 235 3.66 28.39 1.11
N VAL A 236 3.76 28.03 2.38
CA VAL A 236 4.39 28.88 3.40
C VAL A 236 5.89 28.69 3.29
N GLY A 237 6.62 29.64 2.68
CA GLY A 237 8.08 29.67 2.73
C GLY A 237 8.83 28.51 2.06
N ALA A 238 8.13 27.66 1.32
CA ALA A 238 8.70 26.58 0.51
C ALA A 238 8.10 26.62 -0.91
N LYS A 239 8.69 25.87 -1.85
CA LYS A 239 8.11 25.68 -3.18
C LYS A 239 6.77 24.95 -3.05
N SER A 240 5.74 25.44 -3.74
CA SER A 240 4.43 24.77 -3.81
C SER A 240 4.59 23.31 -4.24
N CYS A 241 4.35 22.37 -3.31
CA CYS A 241 4.62 20.95 -3.50
C CYS A 241 3.67 20.28 -4.50
N TRP A 242 2.46 20.82 -4.70
CA TRP A 242 1.45 20.18 -5.54
C TRP A 242 1.87 20.04 -7.01
N ILE A 243 2.74 20.93 -7.51
CA ILE A 243 3.21 20.87 -8.91
C ILE A 243 4.10 19.64 -9.11
N ASP A 244 5.04 19.41 -8.19
CA ASP A 244 5.96 18.27 -8.26
C ASP A 244 5.20 16.96 -7.95
N GLU A 245 4.26 16.96 -7.00
CA GLU A 245 3.36 15.84 -6.74
C GLU A 245 2.47 15.50 -7.95
N ARG A 246 1.93 16.52 -8.65
CA ARG A 246 1.16 16.32 -9.88
C ARG A 246 2.03 15.74 -10.99
N ARG A 247 3.28 16.22 -11.13
CA ARG A 247 4.22 15.67 -12.11
C ARG A 247 4.50 14.19 -11.84
N ASP A 248 4.65 13.81 -10.58
CA ASP A 248 4.81 12.41 -10.20
C ASP A 248 3.55 11.59 -10.48
N ALA A 249 2.36 12.12 -10.17
CA ALA A 249 1.10 11.48 -10.53
C ALA A 249 0.95 11.28 -12.05
N MET A 250 1.38 12.26 -12.86
CA MET A 250 1.39 12.15 -14.33
C MET A 250 2.34 11.05 -14.81
N ARG A 251 3.55 10.95 -14.25
CA ARG A 251 4.51 9.88 -14.58
C ARG A 251 3.96 8.51 -14.24
N VAL A 252 3.33 8.38 -13.07
CA VAL A 252 2.65 7.15 -12.65
C VAL A 252 1.52 6.79 -13.62
N ALA A 253 0.64 7.74 -13.94
CA ALA A 253 -0.47 7.52 -14.86
C ALA A 253 0.01 7.09 -16.25
N ALA A 254 1.05 7.75 -16.79
CA ALA A 254 1.68 7.38 -18.05
C ALA A 254 2.29 5.97 -18.00
N LYS A 255 3.01 5.63 -16.92
CA LYS A 255 3.61 4.29 -16.75
C LYS A 255 2.56 3.18 -16.65
N LEU A 256 1.42 3.48 -16.03
CA LEU A 256 0.29 2.56 -15.88
C LEU A 256 -0.66 2.54 -17.09
N GLY A 257 -0.49 3.44 -18.06
CA GLY A 257 -1.35 3.52 -19.24
C GLY A 257 -2.77 4.04 -18.96
N ILE A 258 -2.95 4.91 -17.96
CA ILE A 258 -4.26 5.44 -17.56
C ILE A 258 -4.36 6.96 -17.75
N LYS A 259 -5.58 7.47 -17.93
CA LYS A 259 -5.86 8.92 -17.93
C LYS A 259 -5.69 9.49 -16.52
N LEU A 260 -5.23 10.73 -16.41
CA LEU A 260 -5.16 11.48 -15.15
C LEU A 260 -5.96 12.77 -15.24
N LEU A 261 -7.01 12.88 -14.42
CA LEU A 261 -7.81 14.10 -14.24
C LEU A 261 -7.24 14.93 -13.09
N THR A 262 -7.45 16.24 -13.13
CA THR A 262 -7.07 17.16 -12.05
C THR A 262 -8.31 17.86 -11.52
N PHE A 263 -8.52 17.78 -10.21
CA PHE A 263 -9.62 18.44 -9.52
C PHE A 263 -9.10 19.50 -8.57
N ASP A 264 -9.61 20.73 -8.69
CA ASP A 264 -9.28 21.82 -7.78
C ASP A 264 -10.33 21.89 -6.66
N PHE A 265 -9.92 21.50 -5.45
CA PHE A 265 -10.76 21.56 -4.26
C PHE A 265 -10.24 22.58 -3.23
N GLU A 266 -9.39 23.51 -3.66
CA GLU A 266 -8.72 24.47 -2.78
C GLU A 266 -9.69 25.34 -1.99
N LYS A 267 -10.77 25.82 -2.63
CA LYS A 267 -11.80 26.62 -1.95
C LYS A 267 -12.46 25.86 -0.80
N GLN A 268 -12.79 24.58 -1.01
CA GLN A 268 -13.42 23.77 0.03
C GLN A 268 -12.41 23.40 1.12
N TYR A 269 -11.18 23.09 0.73
CA TYR A 269 -10.08 22.79 1.65
C TYR A 269 -9.77 23.96 2.58
N GLN A 270 -9.67 25.18 2.04
CA GLN A 270 -9.47 26.40 2.81
C GLN A 270 -10.59 26.59 3.84
N LYS A 271 -11.84 26.38 3.44
CA LYS A 271 -13.01 26.57 4.29
C LYS A 271 -13.11 25.54 5.42
N ASP A 272 -13.03 24.25 5.09
CA ASP A 272 -13.39 23.19 6.03
C ASP A 272 -12.19 22.58 6.78
N VAL A 273 -10.97 22.79 6.27
CA VAL A 273 -9.75 22.24 6.88
C VAL A 273 -8.89 23.35 7.47
N VAL A 274 -8.49 24.32 6.65
CA VAL A 274 -7.55 25.37 7.09
C VAL A 274 -8.22 26.33 8.08
N ASN A 275 -9.39 26.89 7.76
CA ASN A 275 -10.09 27.80 8.67
C ASN A 275 -10.53 27.09 9.96
N TYR A 276 -10.94 25.82 9.88
CA TYR A 276 -11.19 24.97 11.04
C TYR A 276 -9.94 24.87 11.92
N LEU A 277 -8.79 24.57 11.33
CA LEU A 277 -7.52 24.45 12.04
C LEU A 277 -7.24 25.73 12.86
N PHE A 278 -7.27 26.90 12.21
CA PHE A 278 -7.03 28.17 12.87
C PHE A 278 -8.04 28.46 13.98
N LYS A 279 -9.33 28.23 13.74
CA LYS A 279 -10.40 28.46 14.72
C LYS A 279 -10.21 27.61 15.98
N GLU A 280 -9.84 26.35 15.83
CA GLU A 280 -9.65 25.44 16.98
C GLU A 280 -8.40 25.80 17.79
N TYR A 281 -7.30 26.16 17.13
CA TYR A 281 -6.09 26.65 17.82
C TYR A 281 -6.33 27.97 18.56
N GLN A 282 -7.06 28.91 17.97
CA GLN A 282 -7.47 30.16 18.64
C GLN A 282 -8.32 29.89 19.87
N ALA A 283 -9.10 28.81 19.86
CA ALA A 283 -9.89 28.36 21.00
C ALA A 283 -9.08 27.46 21.98
N GLY A 284 -7.75 27.39 21.84
CA GLY A 284 -6.85 26.66 22.74
C GLY A 284 -6.80 25.14 22.54
N ARG A 285 -7.50 24.62 21.54
CA ARG A 285 -7.60 23.18 21.23
C ARG A 285 -6.58 22.76 20.18
N THR A 286 -6.30 21.46 20.09
CA THR A 286 -5.39 20.89 19.09
C THR A 286 -6.19 20.06 18.08
N PRO A 287 -6.59 20.65 16.94
CA PRO A 287 -7.41 19.97 15.92
C PRO A 287 -6.67 18.86 15.17
N ASN A 288 -7.43 18.00 14.48
CA ASN A 288 -6.91 17.04 13.51
C ASN A 288 -7.40 17.38 12.08
N PRO A 289 -6.61 18.05 11.24
CA PRO A 289 -7.03 18.47 9.91
C PRO A 289 -7.18 17.31 8.92
N ASP A 290 -6.48 16.20 9.11
CA ASP A 290 -6.55 15.04 8.19
C ASP A 290 -7.90 14.33 8.28
N VAL A 291 -8.47 14.25 9.49
CA VAL A 291 -9.86 13.77 9.69
C VAL A 291 -10.84 14.67 8.94
N MET A 292 -10.68 15.99 9.03
CA MET A 292 -11.56 16.95 8.33
C MET A 292 -11.40 16.88 6.81
N CYS A 293 -10.15 16.72 6.32
CA CYS A 293 -9.86 16.55 4.90
C CYS A 293 -10.58 15.33 4.32
N ASN A 294 -10.50 14.17 4.99
CA ASN A 294 -11.21 12.97 4.55
C ASN A 294 -12.74 13.12 4.67
N LYS A 295 -13.21 13.78 5.73
CA LYS A 295 -14.64 13.96 6.01
C LYS A 295 -15.35 14.90 5.04
N TYR A 296 -14.71 16.00 4.62
CA TYR A 296 -15.38 17.07 3.86
C TYR A 296 -14.83 17.27 2.45
N VAL A 297 -13.58 16.92 2.19
CA VAL A 297 -12.89 17.27 0.94
C VAL A 297 -12.58 16.03 0.11
N LYS A 298 -11.60 15.22 0.53
CA LYS A 298 -10.97 14.20 -0.30
C LYS A 298 -11.95 13.15 -0.81
N ILE A 299 -12.75 12.56 0.08
CA ILE A 299 -13.63 11.44 -0.27
C ILE A 299 -14.99 11.93 -0.80
N PRO A 300 -15.72 12.85 -0.11
CA PRO A 300 -17.03 13.27 -0.59
C PRO A 300 -17.00 14.02 -1.93
N LEU A 301 -16.03 14.91 -2.14
CA LEU A 301 -15.95 15.67 -3.39
C LEU A 301 -15.49 14.78 -4.55
N LEU A 302 -14.50 13.90 -4.31
CA LEU A 302 -14.09 12.93 -5.33
C LEU A 302 -15.24 11.99 -5.70
N LEU A 303 -16.02 11.51 -4.73
CA LEU A 303 -17.20 10.70 -5.00
C LEU A 303 -18.25 11.46 -5.81
N LYS A 304 -18.48 12.74 -5.49
CA LYS A 304 -19.40 13.59 -6.23
C LYS A 304 -18.97 13.74 -7.70
N GLU A 305 -17.69 14.00 -7.95
CA GLU A 305 -17.17 14.10 -9.33
C GLU A 305 -17.20 12.75 -10.05
N ALA A 306 -16.86 11.66 -9.36
CA ALA A 306 -16.96 10.30 -9.88
C ALA A 306 -18.39 9.97 -10.35
N GLN A 307 -19.39 10.26 -9.53
CA GLN A 307 -20.81 10.02 -9.86
C GLN A 307 -21.27 10.84 -11.06
N LYS A 308 -20.90 12.11 -11.15
CA LYS A 308 -21.23 12.97 -12.32
C LYS A 308 -20.66 12.42 -13.62
N MET A 309 -19.47 11.82 -13.57
CA MET A 309 -18.76 11.30 -14.73
C MET A 309 -19.11 9.82 -15.01
N GLY A 310 -20.05 9.22 -14.27
CA GLY A 310 -20.49 7.85 -14.47
C GLY A 310 -19.51 6.78 -13.98
N PHE A 311 -18.63 7.10 -13.02
CA PHE A 311 -17.83 6.09 -12.32
C PHE A 311 -18.65 5.38 -11.26
N ASP A 312 -18.45 4.07 -11.15
CA ASP A 312 -19.12 3.23 -10.16
C ASP A 312 -18.53 3.39 -8.75
N TRP A 313 -17.21 3.61 -8.69
CA TRP A 313 -16.41 3.59 -7.48
C TRP A 313 -15.34 4.69 -7.48
N ILE A 314 -14.96 5.09 -6.26
CA ILE A 314 -13.70 5.76 -6.01
C ILE A 314 -12.74 4.85 -5.29
N ALA A 315 -11.45 5.05 -5.49
CA ALA A 315 -10.41 4.35 -4.77
C ALA A 315 -9.38 5.32 -4.21
N THR A 316 -8.76 4.94 -3.09
CA THR A 316 -7.66 5.71 -2.49
C THR A 316 -6.59 4.76 -1.98
N GLY A 317 -5.34 5.23 -1.93
CA GLY A 317 -4.22 4.48 -1.35
C GLY A 317 -4.21 4.45 0.19
N HIS A 318 -5.38 4.53 0.85
CA HIS A 318 -5.42 4.41 2.31
C HIS A 318 -5.34 2.94 2.75
N TYR A 319 -4.66 2.73 3.87
CA TYR A 319 -4.61 1.45 4.57
C TYR A 319 -5.84 1.32 5.48
N ALA A 320 -6.92 0.76 4.93
CA ALA A 320 -8.13 0.40 5.66
C ALA A 320 -8.89 -0.66 4.85
N ARG A 321 -9.99 -1.19 5.41
CA ARG A 321 -10.83 -2.16 4.68
C ARG A 321 -12.30 -1.76 4.77
N VAL A 322 -13.04 -2.00 3.69
CA VAL A 322 -14.49 -1.92 3.71
C VAL A 322 -15.04 -3.33 3.55
N LYS A 323 -15.95 -3.74 4.43
CA LYS A 323 -16.72 -4.98 4.28
C LYS A 323 -18.19 -4.64 4.13
N LYS A 324 -18.87 -5.31 3.21
CA LYS A 324 -20.33 -5.24 3.09
C LYS A 324 -20.94 -6.37 3.91
N VAL A 325 -21.72 -6.04 4.93
CA VAL A 325 -22.42 -6.99 5.80
C VAL A 325 -23.88 -6.54 5.85
N GLU A 326 -24.81 -7.42 5.50
CA GLU A 326 -26.26 -7.13 5.55
C GLU A 326 -26.66 -5.80 4.86
N GLY A 327 -26.06 -5.53 3.70
CA GLY A 327 -26.32 -4.29 2.94
C GLY A 327 -25.68 -3.00 3.49
N LYS A 328 -24.94 -3.08 4.60
CA LYS A 328 -24.17 -1.97 5.19
C LYS A 328 -22.70 -2.08 4.84
N ALA A 329 -22.07 -0.95 4.54
CA ALA A 329 -20.63 -0.84 4.33
C ALA A 329 -19.96 -0.47 5.67
N LEU A 330 -19.20 -1.39 6.23
CA LEU A 330 -18.52 -1.25 7.53
C LEU A 330 -17.02 -1.02 7.30
N LEU A 331 -16.43 -0.12 8.09
CA LEU A 331 -15.01 0.19 8.04
C LEU A 331 -14.26 -0.72 9.02
N TYR A 332 -13.16 -1.31 8.57
CA TYR A 332 -12.28 -2.16 9.37
C TYR A 332 -10.84 -1.66 9.32
N GLU A 333 -10.10 -1.98 10.36
CA GLU A 333 -8.65 -1.80 10.39
C GLU A 333 -7.97 -2.55 9.23
N ALA A 334 -6.88 -1.97 8.73
CA ALA A 334 -6.01 -2.62 7.74
C ALA A 334 -5.39 -3.93 8.25
N GLY A 335 -4.87 -4.73 7.31
CA GLY A 335 -3.99 -5.87 7.62
C GLY A 335 -2.71 -5.40 8.32
N ASP A 336 -2.08 -4.35 7.80
CA ASP A 336 -0.94 -3.68 8.44
C ASP A 336 -1.41 -2.75 9.57
N LYS A 337 -1.24 -3.21 10.82
CA LYS A 337 -1.62 -2.45 12.02
C LYS A 337 -0.77 -1.21 12.24
N ASN A 338 0.47 -1.17 11.74
CA ASN A 338 1.37 -0.04 11.90
C ASN A 338 1.02 1.10 10.93
N LYS A 339 0.45 0.76 9.79
CA LYS A 339 -0.01 1.71 8.77
C LYS A 339 -1.52 1.95 8.77
N ASP A 340 -2.28 1.29 9.65
CA ASP A 340 -3.73 1.44 9.72
C ASP A 340 -4.18 2.92 9.80
N GLN A 341 -4.97 3.32 8.81
CA GLN A 341 -5.50 4.67 8.64
C GLN A 341 -7.00 4.78 8.93
N SER A 342 -7.62 3.72 9.46
CA SER A 342 -9.03 3.72 9.87
C SER A 342 -9.37 4.88 10.83
N TYR A 343 -8.40 5.29 11.68
CA TYR A 343 -8.52 6.44 12.57
C TYR A 343 -8.84 7.74 11.82
N PHE A 344 -8.26 7.98 10.64
CA PHE A 344 -8.51 9.21 9.87
C PHE A 344 -9.81 9.16 9.05
N LEU A 345 -10.40 7.96 8.93
CA LEU A 345 -11.57 7.68 8.10
C LEU A 345 -12.84 7.48 8.96
N HIS A 346 -12.72 7.58 10.28
CA HIS A 346 -13.81 7.25 11.21
C HIS A 346 -15.06 8.13 11.11
N GLN A 347 -14.97 9.27 10.41
CA GLN A 347 -16.09 10.20 10.19
C GLN A 347 -16.84 9.95 8.87
N LEU A 348 -16.44 8.94 8.08
CA LEU A 348 -17.14 8.55 6.86
C LEU A 348 -18.45 7.82 7.18
N GLY A 349 -19.42 7.92 6.27
CA GLY A 349 -20.71 7.26 6.41
C GLY A 349 -21.00 6.23 5.33
N GLN A 350 -22.23 5.71 5.36
CA GLN A 350 -22.70 4.72 4.38
C GLN A 350 -22.67 5.24 2.94
N LYS A 351 -22.93 6.54 2.74
CA LYS A 351 -22.93 7.17 1.41
C LYS A 351 -21.57 7.02 0.74
N GLU A 352 -20.49 7.27 1.47
CA GLU A 352 -19.13 7.20 0.95
C GLU A 352 -18.63 5.75 0.90
N LEU A 353 -18.76 5.00 2.00
CA LEU A 353 -18.19 3.66 2.12
C LEU A 353 -18.80 2.65 1.15
N LYS A 354 -20.07 2.84 0.74
CA LYS A 354 -20.71 1.97 -0.26
C LYS A 354 -20.09 2.06 -1.65
N HIS A 355 -19.32 3.11 -1.93
CA HIS A 355 -18.70 3.40 -3.23
C HIS A 355 -17.17 3.58 -3.14
N LEU A 356 -16.55 3.17 -2.02
CA LEU A 356 -15.13 3.38 -1.75
C LEU A 356 -14.37 2.05 -1.68
N ILE A 357 -13.23 2.00 -2.39
CA ILE A 357 -12.30 0.87 -2.41
C ILE A 357 -10.97 1.29 -1.76
N PHE A 358 -10.40 0.39 -0.95
CA PHE A 358 -9.05 0.51 -0.41
C PHE A 358 -8.18 -0.64 -0.93
N PRO A 359 -7.46 -0.46 -2.06
CA PRO A 359 -6.72 -1.54 -2.69
C PRO A 359 -5.53 -2.06 -1.86
N LEU A 360 -5.10 -1.34 -0.83
CA LEU A 360 -3.99 -1.73 0.06
C LEU A 360 -4.46 -2.44 1.34
N SER A 361 -5.72 -2.86 1.39
CA SER A 361 -6.44 -3.42 2.55
C SER A 361 -5.65 -4.43 3.39
N SER A 362 -4.88 -5.29 2.74
CA SER A 362 -4.23 -6.47 3.31
C SER A 362 -2.71 -6.40 3.24
N LEU A 363 -2.17 -5.43 2.51
CA LEU A 363 -0.75 -5.33 2.25
C LEU A 363 -0.07 -4.53 3.35
N ASN A 364 1.16 -4.92 3.68
CA ASN A 364 2.07 -4.11 4.46
C ASN A 364 2.85 -3.12 3.58
N LYS A 365 3.53 -2.17 4.22
CA LYS A 365 4.25 -1.12 3.49
C LYS A 365 5.37 -1.66 2.59
N ASP A 366 6.06 -2.70 3.04
CA ASP A 366 7.21 -3.23 2.33
C ASP A 366 6.76 -3.95 1.05
N GLU A 367 5.67 -4.72 1.13
CA GLU A 367 5.02 -5.33 -0.03
C GLU A 367 4.59 -4.28 -1.07
N VAL A 368 4.05 -3.15 -0.62
CA VAL A 368 3.70 -2.02 -1.51
C VAL A 368 4.95 -1.46 -2.21
N ARG A 369 6.08 -1.32 -1.52
CA ARG A 369 7.34 -0.86 -2.14
C ARG A 369 7.91 -1.87 -3.14
N VAL A 370 7.75 -3.16 -2.89
CA VAL A 370 8.13 -4.23 -3.82
C VAL A 370 7.35 -4.08 -5.11
N PHE A 371 6.01 -3.99 -5.06
CA PHE A 371 5.19 -3.78 -6.26
C PHE A 371 5.56 -2.51 -7.02
N ALA A 372 5.79 -1.40 -6.31
CA ALA A 372 6.19 -0.16 -6.96
C ALA A 372 7.51 -0.28 -7.74
N SER A 373 8.48 -1.00 -7.16
CA SER A 373 9.78 -1.24 -7.78
C SER A 373 9.67 -2.17 -8.97
N GLU A 374 8.95 -3.28 -8.84
CA GLU A 374 8.73 -4.25 -9.90
C GLU A 374 8.03 -3.64 -11.12
N TRP A 375 7.03 -2.79 -10.89
CA TRP A 375 6.29 -2.13 -11.97
C TRP A 375 7.06 -0.94 -12.55
N GLY A 376 8.27 -0.66 -12.06
CA GLY A 376 9.11 0.44 -12.52
C GLY A 376 8.44 1.80 -12.33
N LEU A 377 7.71 1.99 -11.23
CA LEU A 377 7.07 3.27 -10.91
C LEU A 377 8.12 4.28 -10.47
N SER A 378 8.07 5.51 -11.00
CA SER A 378 9.03 6.57 -10.68
C SER A 378 9.06 6.95 -9.18
N VAL A 379 8.00 6.63 -8.45
CA VAL A 379 7.82 6.95 -7.02
C VAL A 379 8.23 5.81 -6.08
N ALA A 380 8.77 4.70 -6.58
CA ALA A 380 9.09 3.50 -5.78
C ALA A 380 10.01 3.78 -4.58
N LYS A 381 10.99 4.67 -4.76
CA LYS A 381 11.97 5.08 -3.73
C LYS A 381 11.57 6.37 -3.00
N LYS A 382 10.43 6.97 -3.33
CA LYS A 382 10.01 8.23 -2.71
C LYS A 382 9.72 8.00 -1.22
N GLU A 383 10.13 8.94 -0.39
CA GLU A 383 9.81 8.95 1.03
C GLU A 383 8.34 9.29 1.26
N GLU A 384 7.82 8.91 2.42
CA GLU A 384 6.47 9.28 2.81
C GLU A 384 6.44 10.74 3.21
N SER A 385 5.43 11.49 2.74
CA SER A 385 5.19 12.84 3.22
C SER A 385 4.84 12.79 4.70
N MET A 386 5.70 13.37 5.54
CA MET A 386 5.49 13.48 6.99
C MET A 386 4.85 14.84 7.31
N GLY A 387 3.90 14.85 8.25
CA GLY A 387 3.22 16.08 8.69
C GLY A 387 1.92 16.37 7.94
N ILE A 388 1.35 17.55 8.22
CA ILE A 388 0.08 17.98 7.62
C ILE A 388 0.34 18.47 6.19
N CYS A 389 -0.42 17.93 5.23
CA CYS A 389 -0.19 18.06 3.79
C CYS A 389 0.14 19.48 3.27
N PHE A 390 -0.49 20.53 3.80
CA PHE A 390 -0.29 21.93 3.37
C PHE A 390 0.72 22.72 4.21
N VAL A 391 1.12 22.18 5.36
CA VAL A 391 2.15 22.80 6.20
C VAL A 391 3.54 22.49 5.65
N GLY A 392 3.70 21.29 5.06
CA GLY A 392 4.97 20.84 4.49
C GLY A 392 6.05 20.72 5.56
N GLU A 393 7.25 21.21 5.25
CA GLU A 393 8.43 21.15 6.14
C GLU A 393 8.48 22.28 7.19
N VAL A 394 7.52 23.22 7.16
CA VAL A 394 7.48 24.32 8.12
C VAL A 394 6.94 23.85 9.47
N SER A 395 7.47 24.40 10.56
CA SER A 395 6.93 24.09 11.89
C SER A 395 5.50 24.62 12.06
N MET A 396 4.66 23.85 12.76
CA MET A 396 3.26 24.23 13.02
C MET A 396 3.16 25.62 13.67
N LYS A 397 4.08 25.97 14.59
CA LYS A 397 4.13 27.30 15.21
C LYS A 397 4.23 28.41 14.17
N LYS A 398 5.23 28.33 13.27
CA LYS A 398 5.43 29.32 12.20
C LYS A 398 4.23 29.39 11.25
N PHE A 399 3.59 28.26 10.98
CA PHE A 399 2.37 28.23 10.18
C PHE A 399 1.21 28.98 10.86
N LEU A 400 1.02 28.76 12.16
CA LEU A 400 -0.06 29.39 12.94
C LEU A 400 0.13 30.90 13.12
N GLU A 401 1.38 31.36 13.28
CA GLU A 401 1.74 32.78 13.45
C GLU A 401 1.27 33.68 12.30
N LYS A 402 0.97 33.12 11.12
CA LYS A 402 0.40 33.87 9.99
C LYS A 402 -0.95 34.53 10.27
N LYS A 403 -1.78 33.88 11.09
CA LYS A 403 -3.14 34.35 11.40
C LYS A 403 -3.42 34.45 12.89
N ILE A 404 -2.59 33.81 13.72
CA ILE A 404 -2.71 33.85 15.18
C ILE A 404 -1.56 34.68 15.71
N LYS A 405 -1.87 35.90 16.17
CA LYS A 405 -0.88 36.75 16.84
C LYS A 405 -0.49 36.10 18.18
N PRO A 406 0.81 36.05 18.52
CA PRO A 406 1.27 35.65 19.85
C PRO A 406 0.56 36.45 20.95
N ARG A 407 0.19 35.75 22.04
CA ARG A 407 -0.41 36.37 23.23
C ARG A 407 0.32 35.86 24.46
N PHE A 408 1.31 36.65 24.88
CA PHE A 408 2.17 36.31 26.01
C PHE A 408 1.38 36.13 27.30
N GLY A 409 1.77 35.12 28.08
CA GLY A 409 1.09 34.75 29.33
C GLY A 409 2.01 33.95 30.24
N LYS A 410 1.54 33.66 31.44
CA LYS A 410 2.37 33.01 32.48
C LYS A 410 2.39 31.49 32.32
N VAL A 411 3.55 30.88 32.51
CA VAL A 411 3.70 29.44 32.70
C VAL A 411 3.63 29.17 34.20
N VAL A 412 2.73 28.29 34.61
CA VAL A 412 2.41 28.02 36.00
C VAL A 412 2.49 26.52 36.26
N MET A 413 3.19 26.10 37.30
CA MET A 413 3.18 24.72 37.77
C MET A 413 1.77 24.33 38.20
N SER A 414 1.45 23.03 38.18
CA SER A 414 0.18 22.50 38.71
C SER A 414 -0.03 22.83 40.20
N THR A 415 1.05 23.11 40.94
CA THR A 415 1.06 23.61 42.33
C THR A 415 0.70 25.09 42.45
N GLY A 416 0.67 25.85 41.35
CA GLY A 416 0.37 27.28 41.31
C GLY A 416 1.59 28.21 41.22
N GLU A 417 2.81 27.69 41.31
CA GLU A 417 4.05 28.47 41.19
C GLU A 417 4.24 29.00 39.76
N VAL A 418 4.55 30.28 39.59
CA VAL A 418 4.86 30.87 38.29
C VAL A 418 6.34 30.61 37.97
N ILE A 419 6.61 29.95 36.85
CA ILE A 419 7.97 29.53 36.46
C ILE A 419 8.42 30.14 35.12
N GLY A 420 7.69 31.13 34.59
CA GLY A 420 8.10 31.84 33.37
C GLY A 420 6.92 32.29 32.52
N GLU A 421 7.18 32.43 31.22
CA GLU A 421 6.24 32.96 30.24
C GLU A 421 6.16 32.07 28.99
N HIS A 422 5.07 32.20 28.25
CA HIS A 422 4.80 31.49 27.01
C HIS A 422 4.42 32.44 25.88
N ASP A 423 4.63 32.04 24.63
CA ASP A 423 4.36 32.89 23.46
C ASP A 423 2.87 32.91 23.05
N GLY A 424 2.07 31.99 23.60
CA GLY A 424 0.63 31.92 23.37
C GLY A 424 0.09 30.51 23.49
N LEU A 425 -1.05 30.34 24.17
CA LEU A 425 -1.66 29.03 24.45
C LEU A 425 -1.99 28.20 23.20
N ALA A 426 -2.20 28.86 22.05
CA ALA A 426 -2.46 28.22 20.77
C ALA A 426 -1.26 27.39 20.26
N PHE A 427 -0.03 27.69 20.69
CA PHE A 427 1.18 27.02 20.20
C PHE A 427 1.58 25.78 21.00
N TYR A 428 0.85 25.48 22.08
CA TYR A 428 1.13 24.35 22.96
C TYR A 428 0.07 23.28 22.82
N THR A 429 0.37 22.03 23.17
CA THR A 429 -0.60 20.92 23.19
C THR A 429 -0.51 20.19 24.53
N ILE A 430 -1.66 19.71 25.05
CA ILE A 430 -1.67 18.91 26.28
C ILE A 430 -0.77 17.68 26.10
N GLY A 431 0.08 17.41 27.10
CA GLY A 431 1.08 16.35 27.10
C GLY A 431 2.35 16.63 26.31
N GLN A 432 2.51 17.83 25.72
CA GLN A 432 3.75 18.27 25.09
C GLN A 432 4.83 18.44 26.14
N ARG A 433 5.98 17.77 25.96
CA ARG A 433 7.21 18.02 26.72
C ARG A 433 7.77 19.36 26.29
N HIS A 434 8.12 20.23 27.23
CA HIS A 434 8.72 21.51 26.92
C HIS A 434 9.76 21.88 27.97
N GLY A 435 10.94 22.32 27.53
CA GLY A 435 11.98 22.84 28.41
C GLY A 435 11.67 24.29 28.76
N PHE A 436 10.86 24.53 29.78
CA PHE A 436 10.71 25.88 30.33
C PHE A 436 11.98 26.25 31.08
N SER A 437 12.60 27.35 30.68
CA SER A 437 13.99 27.71 30.99
C SER A 437 14.29 27.97 32.48
N ALA A 438 13.28 28.07 33.34
CA ALA A 438 13.45 28.49 34.73
C ALA A 438 13.91 27.38 35.71
N LEU A 439 13.86 26.09 35.33
CA LEU A 439 14.36 25.01 36.20
C LEU A 439 15.88 24.76 36.08
N ARG A 440 16.64 25.63 35.40
CA ARG A 440 18.12 25.54 35.36
C ARG A 440 18.82 25.97 36.66
N GLY A 441 18.07 26.41 37.68
CA GLY A 441 18.61 26.90 38.95
C GLY A 441 18.52 25.95 40.16
N SER A 442 17.92 24.76 40.04
CA SER A 442 17.85 23.83 41.17
C SER A 442 19.21 23.18 41.40
N ARG A 443 19.82 23.42 42.56
CA ARG A 443 21.07 22.82 43.07
C ARG A 443 20.95 21.31 43.38
N SER A 444 19.99 20.60 42.80
CA SER A 444 19.85 19.15 42.89
C SER A 444 19.83 18.55 41.48
N GLY A 445 20.79 17.66 41.20
CA GLY A 445 21.14 17.15 39.87
C GLY A 445 20.11 16.28 39.14
N GLU A 446 18.81 16.48 39.33
CA GLU A 446 17.75 15.80 38.58
C GLU A 446 16.84 16.80 37.84
N SER A 447 17.21 17.11 36.60
CA SER A 447 16.37 17.91 35.70
C SER A 447 15.17 17.08 35.22
N ARG A 448 14.11 16.99 36.04
CA ARG A 448 12.85 16.34 35.65
C ARG A 448 12.15 17.16 34.57
N ALA A 449 11.70 16.48 33.52
CA ALA A 449 11.04 17.13 32.38
C ALA A 449 9.63 17.64 32.74
N LEU A 450 9.28 18.84 32.25
CA LEU A 450 7.94 19.39 32.36
C LEU A 450 7.10 19.08 31.12
N TYR A 451 5.81 18.88 31.38
CA TYR A 451 4.78 18.63 30.38
C TYR A 451 3.64 19.62 30.56
N VAL A 452 3.02 20.06 29.46
CA VAL A 452 1.79 20.85 29.51
C VAL A 452 0.66 19.95 30.01
N VAL A 453 0.06 20.25 31.15
CA VAL A 453 -1.01 19.44 31.75
C VAL A 453 -2.39 20.06 31.56
N ASP A 454 -2.46 21.39 31.45
CA ASP A 454 -3.73 22.10 31.19
C ASP A 454 -3.48 23.51 30.58
N LYS A 455 -4.55 24.16 30.13
CA LYS A 455 -4.54 25.54 29.61
C LYS A 455 -5.70 26.34 30.18
N ASP A 456 -5.38 27.39 30.94
CA ASP A 456 -6.38 28.36 31.41
C ASP A 456 -6.48 29.52 30.41
N LEU A 457 -7.46 29.41 29.49
CA LEU A 457 -7.73 30.44 28.49
C LEU A 457 -8.25 31.75 29.10
N LYS A 458 -8.95 31.71 30.25
CA LYS A 458 -9.52 32.90 30.89
C LYS A 458 -8.43 33.76 31.51
N LYS A 459 -7.48 33.12 32.21
CA LYS A 459 -6.35 33.80 32.85
C LYS A 459 -5.11 33.89 31.97
N ASN A 460 -5.14 33.34 30.76
CA ASN A 460 -4.01 33.19 29.85
C ASN A 460 -2.78 32.56 30.53
N ARG A 461 -2.98 31.37 31.11
CA ARG A 461 -1.93 30.61 31.82
C ARG A 461 -1.74 29.24 31.19
N LEU A 462 -0.48 28.88 30.94
CA LEU A 462 -0.09 27.54 30.54
C LEU A 462 0.26 26.74 31.78
N ILE A 463 -0.48 25.67 32.06
CA ILE A 463 -0.28 24.86 33.27
C ILE A 463 0.63 23.70 32.93
N VAL A 464 1.69 23.52 33.72
CA VAL A 464 2.71 22.49 33.50
C VAL A 464 2.93 21.64 34.75
N GLY A 465 3.33 20.40 34.56
CA GLY A 465 3.59 19.45 35.63
C GLY A 465 4.63 18.43 35.22
N PHE A 466 5.05 17.61 36.18
CA PHE A 466 5.94 16.48 35.90
C PHE A 466 5.18 15.33 35.22
N GLU A 467 5.90 14.29 34.81
CA GLU A 467 5.35 13.17 34.03
C GLU A 467 4.21 12.42 34.73
N ASP A 468 4.24 12.38 36.06
CA ASP A 468 3.31 11.72 36.97
C ASP A 468 2.18 12.64 37.47
N ASP A 469 2.08 13.87 36.93
CA ASP A 469 1.06 14.83 37.35
C ASP A 469 -0.35 14.32 37.08
N LYS A 470 -1.20 14.30 38.13
CA LYS A 470 -2.56 13.77 38.06
C LYS A 470 -3.43 14.48 37.02
N LEU A 471 -3.21 15.77 36.75
CA LEU A 471 -3.98 16.53 35.74
C LEU A 471 -3.76 15.99 34.32
N LEU A 472 -2.62 15.33 34.10
CA LEU A 472 -2.29 14.72 32.81
C LEU A 472 -3.10 13.45 32.53
N PHE A 473 -3.70 12.82 33.55
CA PHE A 473 -4.37 11.54 33.44
C PHE A 473 -5.88 11.68 33.68
N LYS A 474 -6.68 11.14 32.77
CA LYS A 474 -8.15 11.12 32.90
C LYS A 474 -8.67 9.71 32.64
N LYS A 475 -9.71 9.30 33.38
CA LYS A 475 -10.34 7.99 33.24
C LYS A 475 -11.67 8.02 32.47
N GLU A 476 -12.27 9.20 32.33
CA GLU A 476 -13.57 9.36 31.70
C GLU A 476 -13.60 10.54 30.71
N ILE A 477 -14.38 10.42 29.64
CA ILE A 477 -14.68 11.49 28.70
C ILE A 477 -16.19 11.52 28.46
N VAL A 478 -16.76 12.71 28.32
CA VAL A 478 -18.18 12.92 28.03
C VAL A 478 -18.35 13.51 26.63
N PHE A 479 -19.24 12.92 25.84
CA PHE A 479 -19.60 13.41 24.51
C PHE A 479 -21.10 13.72 24.42
N LYS A 480 -21.44 14.78 23.67
CA LYS A 480 -22.84 15.05 23.28
C LYS A 480 -23.26 14.24 22.06
N LYS A 481 -22.34 13.99 21.13
CA LYS A 481 -22.60 13.27 19.88
C LYS A 481 -21.38 12.44 19.50
N ILE A 482 -21.63 11.20 19.08
CA ILE A 482 -20.65 10.31 18.45
C ILE A 482 -21.16 10.02 17.03
N HIS A 483 -20.25 10.03 16.06
CA HIS A 483 -20.55 9.58 14.71
C HIS A 483 -20.40 8.06 14.66
N TRP A 484 -21.44 7.35 14.25
CA TRP A 484 -21.43 5.90 14.06
C TRP A 484 -21.44 5.57 12.57
N ILE A 485 -20.42 4.84 12.10
CA ILE A 485 -20.22 4.58 10.67
C ILE A 485 -21.38 3.78 10.08
N SER A 486 -21.91 2.82 10.85
CA SER A 486 -23.08 2.01 10.47
C SER A 486 -24.35 2.82 10.24
N GLY A 487 -24.39 4.08 10.70
CA GLY A 487 -25.56 4.95 10.72
C GLY A 487 -26.58 4.63 11.82
N ALA A 488 -26.34 3.58 12.61
CA ALA A 488 -27.22 3.16 13.70
C ALA A 488 -26.50 3.29 15.05
N THR A 489 -27.21 3.79 16.05
CA THR A 489 -26.70 3.84 17.43
C THR A 489 -26.59 2.40 17.98
N PRO A 490 -25.42 1.99 18.51
CA PRO A 490 -25.27 0.68 19.14
C PRO A 490 -26.13 0.51 20.39
N LYS A 491 -26.33 -0.73 20.82
CA LYS A 491 -26.89 -1.02 22.15
C LYS A 491 -25.87 -0.66 23.23
N PHE A 492 -26.33 -0.06 24.32
CA PHE A 492 -25.51 0.31 25.48
C PHE A 492 -25.93 -0.47 26.74
N PRO A 493 -25.02 -0.72 27.70
CA PRO A 493 -23.60 -0.36 27.68
C PRO A 493 -22.82 -1.12 26.60
N LEU A 494 -21.81 -0.48 26.01
CA LEU A 494 -20.97 -1.06 24.97
C LEU A 494 -19.53 -1.18 25.45
N ASP A 495 -19.06 -2.42 25.62
CA ASP A 495 -17.64 -2.72 25.80
C ASP A 495 -16.94 -2.76 24.44
N CYS A 496 -15.89 -1.97 24.31
CA CYS A 496 -15.13 -1.82 23.08
C CYS A 496 -13.69 -1.33 23.37
N LEU A 497 -12.93 -1.19 22.29
CA LEU A 497 -11.61 -0.58 22.32
C LEU A 497 -11.69 0.85 21.79
N ALA A 498 -10.78 1.72 22.25
CA ALA A 498 -10.70 3.09 21.77
C ALA A 498 -9.26 3.55 21.59
N ARG A 499 -9.09 4.56 20.73
CA ARG A 499 -7.82 5.25 20.48
C ARG A 499 -8.05 6.74 20.50
N LEU A 500 -7.22 7.50 21.22
CA LEU A 500 -7.34 8.96 21.39
C LEU A 500 -6.43 9.76 20.44
N ARG A 501 -5.49 9.08 19.79
CA ARG A 501 -4.55 9.65 18.82
C ARG A 501 -4.04 8.57 17.88
N HIS A 502 -3.66 8.95 16.67
CA HIS A 502 -3.10 8.01 15.70
C HIS A 502 -1.87 7.29 16.28
N ARG A 503 -1.72 5.99 15.98
CA ARG A 503 -0.70 5.06 16.51
C ARG A 503 -0.68 4.78 18.02
N GLN A 504 -1.57 5.34 18.82
CA GLN A 504 -1.71 4.88 20.21
C GLN A 504 -2.21 3.43 20.24
N PRO A 505 -1.72 2.56 21.13
CA PRO A 505 -2.31 1.24 21.36
C PRO A 505 -3.80 1.35 21.73
N LEU A 506 -4.60 0.37 21.32
CA LEU A 506 -6.02 0.33 21.65
C LEU A 506 -6.24 0.17 23.16
N GLN A 507 -7.19 0.94 23.70
CA GLN A 507 -7.48 1.02 25.12
C GLN A 507 -8.86 0.44 25.40
N ILE A 508 -8.98 -0.38 26.42
CA ILE A 508 -10.28 -0.96 26.81
C ILE A 508 -11.16 0.14 27.42
N CYS A 509 -12.37 0.28 26.91
CA CYS A 509 -13.34 1.23 27.43
C CYS A 509 -14.78 0.71 27.36
N ARG A 510 -15.63 1.28 28.21
CA ARG A 510 -17.08 1.06 28.23
C ARG A 510 -17.79 2.37 27.92
N ILE A 511 -18.72 2.33 26.96
CA ILE A 511 -19.57 3.47 26.60
C ILE A 511 -20.95 3.27 27.22
N ILE A 512 -21.42 4.29 27.94
CA ILE A 512 -22.75 4.34 28.55
C ILE A 512 -23.48 5.55 27.96
N PHE A 513 -24.70 5.36 27.46
CA PHE A 513 -25.56 6.47 27.05
C PHE A 513 -26.61 6.73 28.13
N SER A 514 -26.62 7.94 28.68
CA SER A 514 -27.56 8.35 29.72
C SER A 514 -27.80 9.85 29.63
N GLN A 515 -29.04 10.30 29.86
CA GLN A 515 -29.43 11.72 29.87
C GLN A 515 -28.98 12.48 28.60
N GLY A 516 -29.07 11.85 27.42
CA GLY A 516 -28.67 12.47 26.15
C GLY A 516 -27.16 12.65 25.95
N LYS A 517 -26.32 12.04 26.78
CA LYS A 517 -24.85 12.11 26.70
C LYS A 517 -24.23 10.71 26.68
N TYR A 518 -23.05 10.62 26.06
CA TYR A 518 -22.22 9.43 26.07
C TYR A 518 -21.11 9.60 27.10
N PHE A 519 -21.01 8.66 28.03
CA PHE A 519 -19.96 8.56 29.02
C PHE A 519 -19.02 7.42 28.60
N VAL A 520 -17.78 7.76 28.29
CA VAL A 520 -16.74 6.80 27.91
C VAL A 520 -15.83 6.61 29.11
N LYS A 521 -15.83 5.41 29.68
CA LYS A 521 -15.00 5.06 30.84
C LYS A 521 -13.90 4.11 30.42
N PHE A 522 -12.65 4.48 30.63
CA PHE A 522 -11.50 3.63 30.36
C PHE A 522 -11.25 2.68 31.52
N LYS A 523 -10.76 1.46 31.21
CA LYS A 523 -10.30 0.52 32.24
C LYS A 523 -9.09 1.12 32.99
N GLU A 524 -8.10 1.57 32.22
CA GLU A 524 -6.89 2.24 32.71
C GLU A 524 -6.93 3.75 32.44
N VAL A 525 -6.28 4.54 33.30
CA VAL A 525 -6.19 6.00 33.11
C VAL A 525 -5.46 6.34 31.80
N GLN A 526 -5.94 7.37 31.11
CA GLN A 526 -5.40 7.79 29.82
C GLN A 526 -4.64 9.11 29.95
N ARG A 527 -3.40 9.10 29.45
CA ARG A 527 -2.51 10.25 29.46
C ARG A 527 -2.86 11.24 28.35
N ALA A 528 -2.86 12.52 28.68
CA ALA A 528 -2.94 13.66 27.76
C ALA A 528 -4.17 13.65 26.82
N ILE A 529 -5.36 13.44 27.39
CA ILE A 529 -6.62 13.57 26.63
C ILE A 529 -6.76 15.03 26.17
N THR A 530 -6.58 15.26 24.87
CA THR A 530 -6.42 16.60 24.29
C THR A 530 -7.69 17.05 23.57
N PRO A 531 -8.32 18.16 24.00
CA PRO A 531 -9.41 18.80 23.27
C PRO A 531 -9.04 19.15 21.81
N GLY A 532 -9.96 18.91 20.87
CA GLY A 532 -9.78 19.05 19.42
C GLY A 532 -9.29 17.78 18.70
N GLN A 533 -8.74 16.81 19.44
CA GLN A 533 -8.44 15.48 18.90
C GLN A 533 -9.70 14.60 18.88
N PHE A 534 -9.58 13.40 18.33
CA PHE A 534 -10.70 12.46 18.18
C PHE A 534 -10.47 11.21 19.01
N ILE A 535 -11.54 10.73 19.65
CA ILE A 535 -11.62 9.35 20.08
C ILE A 535 -12.24 8.52 18.96
N VAL A 536 -11.65 7.36 18.66
CA VAL A 536 -12.16 6.42 17.67
C VAL A 536 -12.35 5.07 18.34
N PHE A 537 -13.52 4.46 18.13
CA PHE A 537 -13.95 3.23 18.77
C PHE A 537 -13.85 2.03 17.84
N TYR A 538 -13.45 0.90 18.40
CA TYR A 538 -13.18 -0.33 17.67
C TYR A 538 -13.76 -1.55 18.38
N LYS A 539 -14.24 -2.53 17.61
CA LYS A 539 -14.65 -3.84 18.13
C LYS A 539 -14.36 -4.92 17.10
N ASN A 540 -13.62 -5.96 17.48
CA ASN A 540 -13.23 -7.07 16.58
C ASN A 540 -12.61 -6.59 15.25
N GLY A 541 -11.82 -5.51 15.31
CA GLY A 541 -11.19 -4.87 14.15
C GLY A 541 -12.11 -3.96 13.31
N GLU A 542 -13.41 -3.90 13.60
CA GLU A 542 -14.32 -2.92 13.00
C GLU A 542 -14.07 -1.55 13.65
N CYS A 543 -13.94 -0.50 12.84
CA CYS A 543 -14.01 0.88 13.28
C CYS A 543 -15.48 1.26 13.38
N LEU A 544 -15.98 1.42 14.60
CA LEU A 544 -17.40 1.74 14.85
C LEU A 544 -17.72 3.20 14.52
N GLY A 545 -16.71 4.08 14.65
CA GLY A 545 -16.85 5.52 14.49
C GLY A 545 -16.11 6.28 15.60
N GLY A 546 -16.51 7.52 15.88
CA GLY A 546 -15.77 8.36 16.82
C GLY A 546 -16.35 9.75 17.03
N GLY A 547 -15.71 10.49 17.94
CA GLY A 547 -16.15 11.81 18.38
C GLY A 547 -14.98 12.74 18.65
N GLU A 548 -15.20 14.03 18.43
CA GLU A 548 -14.22 15.07 18.75
C GLU A 548 -14.25 15.35 20.26
N ILE A 549 -13.08 15.29 20.90
CA ILE A 549 -12.89 15.58 22.31
C ILE A 549 -13.02 17.10 22.49
N LYS A 550 -13.86 17.55 23.43
CA LYS A 550 -14.11 18.97 23.67
C LYS A 550 -13.46 19.47 24.95
#